data_AF-D4F1K8-F1
#
_entry.id   AF-D4F1K8-F1
#
_cell.length_a   1.000
_cell.length_b   1.000
_cell.length_c   1.000
_cell.angle_alpha   90.00
_cell.angle_beta   90.00
_cell.angle_gamma   90.00
#
_symmetry.space_group_name_H-M   'P 1'
#
loop_
_entity.id
_entity.type
_entity.pdbx_description
1 polymer ?
#
loop_
_entity_poly.entity_id
_entity_poly.type
_entity_poly.pdbx_seq_one_letter_code
_entity_poly.pdbx_strand_id
1 'polypeptide(L)' 'MSHILTTPSAQGHLIGPRDANGQPIPITLDEQAARLKQTLLKDIRRSAYVYRVDCGGCNGCEIE' A
#
# COMPACT_ATOMS: atom_id res chain seq x y z
N MET A 1 -28.28 13.72 -27.37
CA MET A 1 -27.00 13.03 -27.64
C MET A 1 -26.02 13.51 -26.58
N SER A 2 -26.14 12.94 -25.39
CA SER A 2 -25.33 13.31 -24.24
C SER A 2 -24.01 12.58 -24.36
N HIS A 3 -22.93 13.34 -24.49
CA HIS A 3 -21.58 12.82 -24.52
C HIS A 3 -21.31 12.13 -23.18
N ILE A 4 -21.30 10.79 -23.23
CA ILE A 4 -20.78 9.94 -22.17
C ILE A 4 -19.33 10.36 -22.00
N LEU A 5 -19.04 10.99 -20.86
CA LEU A 5 -17.68 11.25 -20.42
C LEU A 5 -17.00 9.89 -20.30
N THR A 6 -16.15 9.56 -21.26
CA THR A 6 -15.23 8.43 -21.17
C THR A 6 -14.27 8.72 -20.03
N THR A 7 -14.60 8.28 -18.82
CA THR A 7 -13.67 8.26 -17.69
C THR A 7 -12.47 7.42 -18.11
N PRO A 8 -11.24 7.96 -18.18
CA PRO A 8 -10.07 7.14 -18.41
C PRO A 8 -9.90 6.20 -17.22
N SER A 9 -10.15 4.93 -17.50
CA SER A 9 -9.71 3.74 -16.80
C SER A 9 -8.64 3.98 -15.72
N ALA A 10 -9.03 3.75 -14.46
CA ALA A 10 -8.18 3.23 -13.39
C ALA A 10 -6.69 3.64 -13.43
N GLN A 11 -6.36 4.90 -13.15
CA GLN A 11 -5.08 5.19 -12.49
C GLN A 11 -5.21 4.73 -11.04
N GLY A 12 -4.95 3.43 -10.87
CA GLY A 12 -4.99 2.73 -9.60
C GLY A 12 -4.22 3.50 -8.53
N HIS A 13 -4.72 3.45 -7.32
CA HIS A 13 -4.15 4.02 -6.12
C HIS A 13 -2.75 3.44 -5.86
N LEU A 14 -1.72 3.98 -6.52
CA LEU A 14 -0.33 3.54 -6.36
C LEU A 14 0.20 4.10 -5.04
N ILE A 15 0.51 3.20 -4.10
CA ILE A 15 1.09 3.52 -2.80
C ILE A 15 2.59 3.81 -2.99
N GLY A 16 2.94 4.99 -3.51
CA GLY A 16 4.32 5.51 -3.50
C GLY A 16 4.93 5.90 -4.86
N PRO A 17 6.09 6.59 -4.83
CA PRO A 17 6.73 7.16 -6.01
C PRO A 17 7.38 6.07 -6.90
N ARG A 18 7.30 6.28 -8.22
CA ARG A 18 7.82 5.35 -9.24
C ARG A 18 8.75 6.07 -10.20
N ASP A 19 9.71 5.32 -10.76
CA ASP A 19 10.62 5.84 -11.77
C ASP A 19 9.94 5.95 -13.15
N ALA A 20 10.69 6.44 -14.16
CA ALA A 20 10.19 6.59 -15.52
C ALA A 20 9.76 5.27 -16.19
N ASN A 21 10.24 4.12 -15.67
CA ASN A 21 9.89 2.78 -16.13
C ASN A 21 8.73 2.17 -15.31
N GLY A 22 8.15 2.93 -14.36
CA GLY A 22 7.08 2.47 -13.49
C GLY A 22 7.56 1.56 -12.34
N GLN A 23 8.86 1.44 -12.08
CA GLN A 23 9.39 0.65 -10.97
C GLN A 23 9.31 1.44 -9.65
N PRO A 24 9.03 0.78 -8.51
CA PRO A 24 9.07 1.43 -7.20
C PRO A 24 10.47 2.00 -6.92
N ILE A 25 10.54 3.28 -6.54
CA ILE A 25 11.80 3.91 -6.17
C ILE A 25 12.23 3.37 -4.79
N PRO A 26 13.45 2.83 -4.64
CA PRO A 26 13.93 2.33 -3.36
C PRO A 26 13.98 3.44 -2.31
N ILE A 27 13.43 3.17 -1.13
CA ILE A 27 13.54 4.06 0.02
C ILE A 27 14.68 3.59 0.94
N THR A 28 15.43 4.55 1.47
CA THR A 28 16.40 4.27 2.53
C THR A 28 15.65 4.04 3.84
N LEU A 29 15.92 2.92 4.51
CA LEU A 29 15.34 2.58 5.80
C LEU A 29 16.32 2.94 6.92
N ASP A 30 15.79 3.38 8.06
CA ASP A 30 16.56 3.50 9.28
C ASP A 30 17.04 2.13 9.80
N GLU A 31 18.14 2.10 10.55
CA GLU A 31 18.76 0.87 11.04
C GLU A 31 17.79 0.04 11.90
N GLN A 32 17.00 0.69 12.75
CA GLN A 32 16.03 -0.02 13.59
C GLN A 32 14.95 -0.72 12.75
N ALA A 33 14.47 -0.05 11.71
CA ALA A 33 13.49 -0.61 10.77
C ALA A 33 14.06 -1.80 9.99
N ALA A 34 15.34 -1.73 9.59
CA ALA A 34 16.03 -2.83 8.93
C ALA A 34 16.14 -4.08 9.84
N ARG A 35 16.51 -3.88 11.11
CA ARG A 35 16.58 -4.97 12.11
C ARG A 35 15.21 -5.61 12.33
N LEU A 36 14.16 -4.80 12.50
CA LEU A 36 12.79 -5.30 12.67
C LEU A 36 12.35 -6.14 11.46
N LYS A 37 12.60 -5.65 10.23
CA LYS A 37 12.30 -6.37 8.99
C LYS A 37 12.99 -7.73 8.95
N GLN A 38 14.25 -7.80 9.39
CA GLN A 38 15.00 -9.05 9.44
C GLN A 38 14.39 -10.05 10.42
N THR A 39 13.98 -9.60 11.61
CA THR A 39 13.28 -10.43 12.59
C THR A 39 11.97 -10.99 12.03
N LEU A 40 11.16 -10.14 11.38
CA LEU A 40 9.90 -10.58 10.76
C LEU A 40 10.14 -11.63 9.67
N LEU A 41 11.13 -11.40 8.79
CA LEU A 41 11.47 -12.35 7.74
C LEU A 41 12.01 -13.68 8.30
N LYS A 42 12.69 -13.66 9.44
CA LYS A 42 13.17 -14.88 10.10
C LYS A 42 12.03 -15.65 10.77
N ASP A 43 11.23 -14.97 11.58
CA ASP A 43 10.31 -15.62 12.53
C ASP A 43 8.95 -15.91 11.91
N ILE A 44 8.42 -15.00 11.09
CA ILE A 44 7.11 -15.16 10.43
C ILE A 44 7.21 -15.42 8.91
N ARG A 45 8.44 -15.43 8.36
CA ARG A 45 8.76 -15.66 6.93
C ARG A 45 8.03 -14.72 5.97
N ARG A 46 7.66 -13.54 6.45
CA ARG A 46 6.88 -12.54 5.72
C ARG A 46 7.36 -11.14 6.08
N SER A 47 7.36 -10.24 5.11
CA SER A 47 7.54 -8.80 5.36
C SER A 47 6.19 -8.16 5.68
N ALA A 48 6.15 -7.25 6.65
CA ALA A 48 4.98 -6.45 6.95
C ALA A 48 5.20 -5.00 6.52
N TYR A 49 4.14 -4.36 6.03
CA TYR A 49 4.09 -2.94 5.76
C TYR A 49 2.91 -2.35 6.53
N VAL A 50 3.16 -1.35 7.38
CA VAL A 50 2.12 -0.69 8.15
C VAL A 50 1.74 0.58 7.41
N TYR A 51 0.53 0.61 6.87
CA TYR A 51 -0.07 1.80 6.31
C TYR A 51 -1.16 2.26 7.24
N ARG A 52 -1.17 3.55 7.58
CA ARG A 52 -2.36 4.15 8.18
C ARG A 52 -3.37 4.33 7.08
N VAL A 53 -4.37 3.46 7.06
CA VAL A 53 -5.53 3.60 6.21
C VAL A 53 -6.66 4.07 7.11
N ASP A 54 -7.14 5.30 6.90
CA ASP A 54 -8.42 5.73 7.44
C ASP A 54 -9.53 5.05 6.63
N CYS A 55 -9.65 3.73 6.82
CA CYS A 55 -10.88 3.05 6.54
C CYS A 55 -11.81 3.48 7.67
N GLY A 56 -12.74 4.41 7.41
CA GLY A 56 -13.91 4.59 8.28
C GLY A 56 -14.41 3.21 8.72
N GLY A 57 -14.71 3.08 10.01
CA GLY A 57 -14.76 1.82 10.75
C GLY A 57 -15.33 0.61 9.99
N CYS A 58 -14.79 -0.56 10.29
CA CYS A 58 -15.15 -1.85 9.69
C CYS A 58 -16.63 -1.94 9.25
N ASN A 59 -16.90 -2.16 7.96
CA ASN A 59 -18.21 -2.52 7.41
C ASN A 59 -18.61 -3.97 7.78
N GLY A 60 -18.46 -4.34 9.05
CA GLY A 60 -18.67 -5.71 9.51
C GLY A 60 -18.95 -5.82 11.01
N CYS A 61 -19.34 -4.72 11.67
CA CYS A 61 -19.86 -4.74 13.03
C CYS A 61 -21.39 -4.60 13.01
N GLU A 62 -22.07 -5.63 12.50
CA GLU A 62 -23.37 -6.04 13.03
C GLU A 62 -23.12 -7.37 13.74
N ILE A 63 -22.78 -7.26 15.01
CA ILE A 63 -22.94 -8.35 15.98
C ILE A 63 -24.42 -8.34 16.36
N GLU A 64 -25.17 -9.35 15.93
CA GLU A 64 -26.43 -9.72 16.61
C GLU A 64 -26.14 -10.28 18.01
#